data_AF-A0AA42ZZV7-F1
#
_entry.id   AF-A0AA42ZZV7-F1
#
_cell.length_a   1.000
_cell.length_b   1.000
_cell.length_c   1.000
_cell.angle_alpha   90.00
_cell.angle_beta   90.00
_cell.angle_gamma   90.00
#
_symmetry.space_group_name_H-M   'P 1'
#
loop_
_entity.id
_entity.type
_entity.pdbx_description
1 polymer ?
#
loop_
_entity_poly.entity_id
_entity_poly.type
_entity_poly.pdbx_seq_one_letter_code
_entity_poly.pdbx_strand_id
1 'polypeptide(L)'
;LAYAHKHNTHVAIDVFESRLSPKSRIILRIITNAALFLPSMGLLSFYVWVLAVNSWQQWEHASSSWAPAIYPVKTLMAVGFFLFLLQGIAKLIQDIRALKETP
;
A
#
# COMPACT_ATOMS: atom_id res chain seq x y z
N LEU A 1 -19.16 -9.23 12.44
CA LEU A 1 -18.19 -8.61 11.51
C LEU A 1 -18.34 -7.07 11.42
N ALA A 2 -19.55 -6.51 11.23
CA ALA A 2 -19.78 -5.06 11.25
C ALA A 2 -19.45 -4.35 12.59
N TYR A 3 -19.63 -5.04 13.74
CA TYR A 3 -19.31 -4.48 15.07
C TYR A 3 -17.80 -4.36 15.35
N ALA A 4 -16.99 -5.28 14.80
CA ALA A 4 -15.54 -5.27 14.91
C ALA A 4 -14.89 -4.18 14.02
N HIS A 5 -15.53 -3.86 12.89
CA HIS A 5 -15.09 -2.78 12.01
C HIS A 5 -15.36 -1.40 12.62
N LYS A 6 -16.46 -1.24 13.35
CA LYS A 6 -16.79 0.00 14.10
C LYS A 6 -15.79 0.30 15.23
N HIS A 7 -15.11 -0.73 15.75
CA HIS A 7 -14.16 -0.62 16.86
C HIS A 7 -12.69 -0.65 16.44
N ASN A 8 -12.36 -0.41 15.15
CA ASN A 8 -10.98 -0.44 14.65
C ASN A 8 -10.25 -1.70 15.14
N THR A 9 -10.72 -2.88 14.74
CA THR A 9 -10.01 -4.13 15.03
C THR A 9 -8.77 -4.29 14.15
N HIS A 10 -7.84 -3.34 14.27
CA HIS A 10 -6.39 -3.53 14.23
C HIS A 10 -5.86 -3.70 15.68
N VAL A 11 -6.68 -4.31 16.55
CA VAL A 11 -6.55 -4.33 18.02
C VAL A 11 -5.20 -4.84 18.54
N ALA A 12 -4.49 -5.69 17.81
CA ALA A 12 -3.15 -6.13 18.24
C ALA A 12 -2.12 -4.97 18.20
N ILE A 13 -2.17 -4.11 17.17
CA ILE A 13 -1.26 -2.97 17.05
C ILE A 13 -1.77 -1.80 17.90
N ASP A 14 -3.09 -1.56 17.95
CA ASP A 14 -3.66 -0.48 18.76
C ASP A 14 -3.43 -0.68 20.28
N VAL A 15 -3.40 -1.92 20.79
CA VAL A 15 -3.06 -2.18 22.20
C VAL A 15 -1.59 -1.87 22.50
N PHE A 16 -0.67 -2.24 21.61
CA PHE A 16 0.74 -1.88 21.76
C PHE A 16 0.94 -0.36 21.65
N GLU A 17 0.28 0.28 20.69
CA GLU A 17 0.34 1.72 20.47
C GLU A 17 -0.33 2.53 21.58
N SER A 18 -1.34 1.98 22.28
CA SER A 18 -1.98 2.65 23.43
C SER A 18 -1.09 2.79 24.66
N ARG A 19 -0.04 1.96 24.75
CA ARG A 19 0.95 1.96 25.85
C ARG A 19 2.15 2.86 25.55
N LEU A 20 2.29 3.32 24.31
CA LEU A 20 3.43 4.10 23.81
C LEU A 20 3.11 5.60 23.86
N SER A 21 4.12 6.41 24.19
CA SER A 21 4.01 7.86 24.15
C SER A 21 3.63 8.35 22.73
N PRO A 22 2.87 9.45 22.60
CA PRO A 22 2.42 9.96 21.30
C PRO A 22 3.56 10.12 20.28
N LYS A 23 4.73 10.60 20.73
CA LYS A 23 5.92 10.77 19.89
C LYS A 23 6.52 9.44 19.42
N SER A 24 6.66 8.44 20.30
CA SER A 24 7.26 7.15 19.92
C SER A 24 6.35 6.35 18.98
N ARG A 25 5.03 6.48 19.12
CA ARG A 25 4.05 5.91 18.17
C ARG A 25 4.23 6.49 16.76
N ILE A 26 4.37 7.81 16.64
CA ILE A 26 4.59 8.48 15.34
C ILE A 26 5.93 8.08 14.73
N ILE A 27 7.01 8.03 15.54
CA ILE A 27 8.34 7.61 15.07
C ILE A 27 8.31 6.16 14.56
N LEU A 28 7.70 5.24 15.30
CA LEU A 28 7.56 3.84 14.87
C LEU A 28 6.79 3.74 13.55
N ARG A 29 5.67 4.46 13.40
CA ARG A 29 4.93 4.52 12.14
C ARG A 29 5.78 5.02 10.98
N ILE A 30 6.52 6.11 11.17
CA ILE A 30 7.41 6.65 10.12
C ILE A 30 8.47 5.61 9.74
N ILE A 31 9.13 4.99 10.73
CA ILE A 31 10.17 3.98 10.49
C ILE A 31 9.59 2.77 9.76
N THR A 32 8.47 2.21 10.23
CA THR A 32 7.84 1.05 9.59
C THR A 32 7.36 1.40 8.17
N ASN A 33 6.77 2.57 7.97
CA ASN A 33 6.30 2.98 6.63
C ASN A 33 7.49 3.25 5.68
N ALA A 34 8.57 3.84 6.18
CA ALA A 34 9.76 4.12 5.37
C ALA A 34 10.60 2.86 5.07
N ALA A 35 10.81 1.99 6.06
CA ALA A 35 11.69 0.83 5.94
C ALA A 35 11.00 -0.41 5.39
N LEU A 36 9.69 -0.58 5.63
CA LEU A 36 8.95 -1.76 5.18
C LEU A 36 8.04 -1.44 4.01
N PHE A 37 7.16 -0.45 4.14
CA PHE A 37 6.11 -0.18 3.14
C PHE A 37 6.68 0.39 1.84
N LEU A 38 7.49 1.45 1.91
CA LEU A 38 8.07 2.09 0.72
C LEU A 38 8.89 1.14 -0.17
N PRO A 39 9.88 0.39 0.33
CA PRO A 39 10.67 -0.48 -0.53
C PRO A 39 9.86 -1.69 -1.03
N SER A 40 8.97 -2.27 -0.21
CA SER A 40 8.13 -3.39 -0.66
C SER A 40 7.13 -2.97 -1.74
N MET A 41 6.43 -1.85 -1.55
CA MET A 41 5.46 -1.35 -2.52
C MET A 41 6.15 -0.79 -3.76
N GLY A 42 7.32 -0.17 -3.62
CA GLY A 42 8.12 0.29 -4.75
C GLY A 42 8.54 -0.87 -5.65
N LEU A 43 9.04 -1.95 -5.05
CA LEU A 43 9.44 -3.14 -5.79
C LEU A 43 8.25 -3.83 -6.45
N LEU A 44 7.13 -3.99 -5.74
CA LEU A 44 5.89 -4.54 -6.30
C LEU A 44 5.36 -3.71 -7.45
N SER A 45 5.30 -2.38 -7.30
CA SER A 45 4.84 -1.49 -8.36
C SER A 45 5.71 -1.59 -9.60
N PHE A 46 7.04 -1.72 -9.43
CA PHE A 46 7.96 -1.91 -10.55
C PHE A 46 7.70 -3.24 -11.29
N TYR A 47 7.61 -4.35 -10.56
CA TYR A 47 7.36 -5.67 -11.18
C TYR A 47 6.00 -5.72 -11.89
N VAL A 48 4.95 -5.18 -11.26
CA VAL A 48 3.62 -5.15 -11.87
C VAL A 48 3.59 -4.25 -13.10
N TRP A 49 4.34 -3.15 -13.10
CA TRP A 49 4.47 -2.29 -14.28
C TRP A 49 5.14 -3.03 -15.45
N VAL A 50 6.24 -3.72 -15.20
CA VAL A 50 6.93 -4.54 -16.21
C VAL A 50 6.01 -5.64 -16.73
N LEU A 51 5.28 -6.31 -15.84
CA LEU A 51 4.30 -7.33 -16.21
C LEU A 51 3.21 -6.75 -17.12
N ALA A 52 2.68 -5.57 -16.79
CA ALA A 52 1.68 -4.90 -17.60
C ALA A 52 2.23 -4.59 -19.01
N VAL A 53 3.41 -3.97 -19.11
CA VAL A 53 4.03 -3.65 -20.41
C VAL A 53 4.24 -4.90 -21.26
N ASN A 54 4.75 -5.98 -20.66
CA ASN A 54 4.96 -7.25 -21.36
C ASN A 54 3.65 -7.88 -21.85
N SER A 55 2.55 -7.74 -21.09
CA SER A 55 1.23 -8.22 -21.50
C SER A 55 0.63 -7.42 -22.64
N TRP A 56 0.90 -6.11 -22.70
CA TRP A 56 0.52 -5.26 -23.82
C TRP A 56 1.30 -5.61 -25.09
N GLN A 57 2.60 -5.91 -24.98
CA GLN A 57 3.42 -6.33 -26.13
C GLN A 57 2.98 -7.67 -26.71
N GLN A 58 2.58 -8.61 -25.84
CA GLN A 58 2.16 -9.95 -26.26
C GLN A 58 0.69 -10.06 -26.65
N TRP A 59 -0.09 -8.96 -26.56
CA TRP A 59 -1.54 -8.99 -26.71
C TRP A 59 -2.15 -10.16 -25.91
N GLU A 60 -1.79 -10.24 -24.64
CA GLU A 60 -2.04 -11.43 -23.84
C GLU A 60 -3.55 -11.62 -23.59
N HIS A 61 -4.07 -12.75 -24.04
CA HIS A 61 -5.44 -13.21 -23.80
C HIS A 61 -5.43 -14.39 -22.84
N ALA A 62 -6.54 -14.59 -22.11
CA ALA A 62 -6.65 -15.72 -21.20
C ALA A 62 -6.58 -17.05 -21.94
N SER A 63 -5.93 -18.04 -21.34
CA SER A 63 -5.92 -19.42 -21.82
C SER A 63 -7.26 -20.11 -21.52
N SER A 64 -8.33 -19.58 -22.11
CA SER A 64 -9.71 -20.01 -21.95
C SER A 64 -10.37 -20.02 -23.32
N SER A 65 -11.39 -20.87 -23.50
CA SER A 65 -12.13 -20.96 -24.77
C SER A 65 -12.78 -19.64 -25.20
N TRP A 66 -12.95 -18.69 -24.28
CA TRP A 66 -13.47 -17.32 -24.53
C TRP A 66 -12.35 -16.27 -24.70
N ALA A 67 -11.12 -16.58 -24.27
CA ALA A 67 -9.92 -15.77 -24.40
C ALA A 67 -10.12 -14.25 -24.21
N PRO A 68 -10.63 -13.75 -23.07
CA PRO A 68 -10.71 -12.32 -22.81
C PRO A 68 -9.32 -11.67 -22.75
N ALA A 69 -9.23 -10.42 -23.21
CA ALA A 69 -8.04 -9.58 -23.11
C ALA A 69 -7.65 -9.37 -21.63
N ILE A 70 -6.48 -9.88 -21.21
CA ILE A 70 -5.99 -9.75 -19.82
C ILE A 70 -5.16 -8.48 -19.65
N TYR A 71 -4.54 -7.99 -20.73
CA TYR A 71 -3.69 -6.81 -20.71
C TYR A 71 -4.33 -5.56 -20.05
N PRO A 72 -5.66 -5.24 -20.20
CA PRO A 72 -6.26 -4.07 -19.56
C PRO A 72 -6.34 -4.24 -18.03
N VAL A 73 -6.62 -5.44 -17.55
CA VAL A 73 -6.74 -5.76 -16.12
C VAL A 73 -5.38 -5.65 -15.44
N LYS A 74 -4.32 -6.15 -16.09
CA LYS A 74 -2.94 -6.02 -15.58
C LYS A 74 -2.49 -4.56 -15.51
N THR A 75 -2.89 -3.70 -16.45
CA THR A 75 -2.66 -2.25 -16.33
C THR A 75 -3.44 -1.62 -15.18
N LEU A 76 -4.70 -2.00 -14.98
CA LEU A 76 -5.49 -1.47 -13.87
C LEU A 76 -4.85 -1.83 -12.52
N MET A 77 -4.30 -3.05 -12.42
CA MET A 77 -3.53 -3.50 -11.27
C MET A 77 -2.26 -2.65 -11.08
N ALA A 78 -1.50 -2.39 -12.15
CA ALA A 78 -0.31 -1.53 -12.10
C ALA A 78 -0.64 -0.11 -11.62
N VAL A 79 -1.72 0.49 -12.14
CA VAL A 79 -2.20 1.81 -11.71
C VAL A 79 -2.63 1.78 -10.24
N GLY A 80 -3.31 0.72 -9.80
CA GLY A 80 -3.70 0.53 -8.40
C GLY A 80 -2.49 0.52 -7.45
N PHE A 81 -1.45 -0.26 -7.78
CA PHE A 81 -0.22 -0.29 -6.99
C PHE A 81 0.51 1.05 -6.98
N PHE A 82 0.53 1.76 -8.12
CA PHE A 82 1.12 3.09 -8.20
C PHE A 82 0.38 4.10 -7.30
N LEU A 83 -0.95 4.11 -7.34
CA LEU A 83 -1.77 4.97 -6.46
C LEU A 83 -1.58 4.60 -4.99
N PHE A 84 -1.43 3.32 -4.68
CA PHE A 84 -1.19 2.86 -3.31
C PHE A 84 0.18 3.29 -2.78
N LEU A 85 1.19 3.30 -3.64
CA LEU A 85 2.50 3.86 -3.32
C LEU A 85 2.41 5.36 -3.05
N LEU A 86 1.66 6.10 -3.87
CA LEU A 86 1.39 7.53 -3.66
C LEU A 86 0.67 7.78 -2.32
N GLN A 87 -0.30 6.93 -1.97
CA GLN A 87 -0.99 6.99 -0.68
C GLN A 87 -0.03 6.77 0.49
N GLY A 88 0.93 5.84 0.37
CA GLY A 88 1.96 5.62 1.38
C GLY A 88 2.86 6.83 1.61
N ILE A 89 3.26 7.51 0.53
CA ILE A 89 4.04 8.76 0.58
C ILE A 89 3.23 9.87 1.26
N ALA A 90 1.95 10.03 0.90
CA ALA A 90 1.08 11.02 1.53
C ALA A 90 0.96 10.80 3.05
N LYS A 91 0.84 9.54 3.48
CA LYS A 91 0.86 9.17 4.91
C LYS A 91 2.18 9.51 5.60
N LEU A 92 3.33 9.24 4.96
CA LEU A 92 4.64 9.62 5.51
C LEU A 92 4.74 11.13 5.77
N ILE A 93 4.29 11.95 4.82
CA ILE A 93 4.31 13.41 4.96
C ILE A 93 3.42 13.87 6.12
N GLN A 94 2.22 13.28 6.25
CA GLN A 94 1.31 13.57 7.36
C GLN A 94 1.93 13.18 8.71
N ASP A 95 2.57 12.01 8.80
CA ASP A 95 3.20 11.54 10.03
C ASP A 95 4.39 12.43 10.44
N ILE A 96 5.18 12.91 9.48
CA ILE A 96 6.27 13.87 9.73
C ILE A 96 5.72 15.21 10.26
N ARG A 97 4.59 15.69 9.71
CA ARG A 97 3.93 16.91 10.22
C ARG A 97 3.42 16.72 11.64
N ALA A 98 2.76 15.60 11.90
CA ALA A 98 2.26 15.26 13.24
C ALA A 98 3.39 15.18 14.28
N LEU A 99 4.57 14.66 13.89
CA LEU A 99 5.74 14.63 14.76
C LEU A 99 6.20 16.04 15.18
N LYS A 100 6.13 17.01 14.26
CA LYS A 100 6.53 18.41 14.51
C LYS A 100 5.53 19.16 15.39
N GLU A 101 4.24 18.83 15.30
CA GLU A 101 3.17 19.45 16.09
C GLU A 101 3.06 18.90 17.52
N THR A 102 3.72 17.77 17.82
CA THR A 102 3.68 17.17 19.16
C THR A 102 4.69 17.85 20.09
N PRO A 103 4.25 18.55 21.17
CA PRO A 103 5.14 19.28 22.09
C PRO A 103 6.08 18.36 22.85
#